data_AF-A0AA38W6J5-F1
#
_entry.id   AF-A0AA38W6J5-F1
#
_cell.length_a   1.000
_cell.length_b   1.000
_cell.length_c   1.000
_cell.angle_alpha   90.00
_cell.angle_beta   90.00
_cell.angle_gamma   90.00
#
_symmetry.space_group_name_H-M   'P 1'
#
loop_
_entity.id
_entity.type
_entity.pdbx_description
1 polymer ?
#
loop_
_entity_poly.entity_id
_entity_poly.type
_entity_poly.pdbx_seq_one_letter_code
_entity_poly.pdbx_strand_id
1 'polypeptide(L)'
;MTQRDSSTGSSSSMDTDEEWEQDAQMCGTFIQQATASSSIHRSRATNTERGQVAANERLMQDYFCDNPTYTDEMFKRCFRMRKDLFIRIVHDLSTRYRYFQLYVNAKGEQGFSPIQKYTAAIWQLVYEISGDAFEEYVCMGEKTSRDCLHNFSTSIIEVYGKVYLRKPSYQDIQRLYARA
;
A
#
# COMPACT_ATOMS: atom_id res chain seq x y z
N MET A 1 37.04 2.54 -57.53
CA MET A 1 36.88 1.49 -56.51
C MET A 1 36.08 2.04 -55.34
N THR A 2 34.80 1.73 -55.32
CA THR A 2 33.91 1.86 -54.16
C THR A 2 33.80 0.48 -53.53
N GLN A 3 34.00 0.38 -52.22
CA GLN A 3 33.12 -0.31 -51.25
C GLN A 3 33.73 -0.22 -49.84
N ARG A 4 32.92 0.28 -48.89
CA ARG A 4 33.00 -0.04 -47.46
C ARG A 4 32.31 -1.39 -47.28
N ASP A 5 32.80 -2.22 -46.36
CA ASP A 5 31.96 -3.02 -45.46
C ASP A 5 32.78 -3.79 -44.40
N SER A 6 32.10 -4.11 -43.30
CA SER A 6 32.41 -5.06 -42.20
C SER A 6 33.11 -4.46 -40.97
N SER A 7 32.39 -4.03 -39.92
CA SER A 7 31.58 -4.77 -38.93
C SER A 7 32.40 -5.70 -38.03
N THR A 8 32.43 -5.42 -36.72
CA THR A 8 31.98 -6.36 -35.67
C THR A 8 31.71 -5.54 -34.40
N GLY A 9 30.43 -5.43 -34.05
CA GLY A 9 29.97 -4.76 -32.83
C GLY A 9 30.16 -5.62 -31.59
N SER A 10 30.50 -4.95 -30.50
CA SER A 10 30.51 -5.50 -29.15
C SER A 10 29.09 -5.85 -28.71
N SER A 11 28.89 -7.09 -28.25
CA SER A 11 27.70 -7.51 -27.53
C SER A 11 28.12 -7.91 -26.11
N SER A 12 27.93 -7.00 -25.16
CA SER A 12 28.06 -7.29 -23.73
C SER A 12 26.66 -7.52 -23.17
N SER A 13 26.42 -8.76 -22.77
CA SER A 13 25.15 -9.29 -22.27
C SER A 13 25.15 -9.34 -20.74
N MET A 14 24.08 -8.79 -20.14
CA MET A 14 23.44 -9.15 -18.85
C MET A 14 24.27 -9.16 -17.56
N ASP A 15 23.82 -8.39 -16.56
CA ASP A 15 23.23 -8.95 -15.32
C ASP A 15 22.50 -7.83 -14.54
N THR A 16 21.16 -7.91 -14.48
CA THR A 16 20.26 -6.97 -13.78
C THR A 16 19.54 -7.72 -12.65
N ASP A 17 20.27 -8.05 -11.59
CA ASP A 17 19.69 -8.51 -10.32
C ASP A 17 20.04 -7.54 -9.16
N GLU A 18 20.94 -6.57 -9.36
CA GLU A 18 21.39 -5.65 -8.30
C GLU A 18 20.52 -4.39 -8.15
N GLU A 19 19.75 -3.99 -9.17
CA GLU A 19 18.93 -2.76 -9.15
C GLU A 19 17.74 -2.86 -8.19
N TRP A 20 17.10 -4.04 -8.08
CA TRP A 20 15.93 -4.23 -7.20
C TRP A 20 16.30 -4.19 -5.71
N GLU A 21 17.47 -4.70 -5.37
CA GLU A 21 18.01 -4.66 -4.01
C GLU A 21 18.43 -3.23 -3.64
N GLN A 22 18.99 -2.49 -4.60
CA GLN A 22 19.33 -1.07 -4.46
C GLN A 22 18.08 -0.21 -4.32
N ASP A 23 17.03 -0.45 -5.09
CA ASP A 23 15.74 0.25 -4.98
C ASP A 23 15.04 -0.07 -3.66
N ALA A 24 15.07 -1.32 -3.21
CA ALA A 24 14.55 -1.70 -1.89
C ALA A 24 15.36 -1.07 -0.74
N GLN A 25 16.69 -1.01 -0.87
CA GLN A 25 17.57 -0.32 0.08
C GLN A 25 17.37 1.19 0.04
N MET A 26 17.11 1.76 -1.14
CA MET A 26 16.81 3.18 -1.32
C MET A 26 15.46 3.54 -0.68
N CYS A 27 14.41 2.76 -0.93
CA CYS A 27 13.14 2.89 -0.23
C CYS A 27 13.31 2.73 1.30
N GLY A 28 14.10 1.74 1.74
CA GLY A 28 14.40 1.53 3.15
C GLY A 28 15.10 2.72 3.80
N THR A 29 16.08 3.32 3.11
CA THR A 29 16.82 4.50 3.57
C THR A 29 15.98 5.78 3.52
N PHE A 30 15.10 5.96 2.54
CA PHE A 30 14.12 7.07 2.53
C PHE A 30 13.12 6.96 3.69
N ILE A 31 12.62 5.76 3.98
CA ILE A 31 11.75 5.51 5.14
C ILE A 31 12.51 5.81 6.44
N GLN A 32 13.76 5.35 6.56
CA GLN A 32 14.60 5.61 7.73
C GLN A 32 14.96 7.09 7.91
N GLN A 33 15.32 7.82 6.85
CA GLN A 33 15.58 9.26 6.90
C GLN A 33 14.31 10.04 7.29
N ALA A 34 13.15 9.68 6.72
CA ALA A 34 11.86 10.24 7.12
C ALA A 34 11.49 9.91 8.59
N THR A 35 12.02 8.83 9.18
CA THR A 35 11.90 8.55 10.63
C THR A 35 12.92 9.32 11.47
N ALA A 36 14.16 9.49 10.99
CA ALA A 36 15.24 10.15 11.71
C ALA A 36 15.06 11.68 11.79
N SER A 37 14.48 12.32 10.77
CA SER A 37 14.13 13.75 10.76
C SER A 37 13.02 14.12 11.76
N SER A 38 12.43 13.14 12.46
CA SER A 38 11.38 13.37 13.47
C SER A 38 11.90 13.64 14.89
N SER A 39 13.23 13.70 15.12
CA SER A 39 13.82 13.92 16.46
C SER A 39 13.83 15.37 16.94
N ILE A 40 13.08 16.27 16.32
CA ILE A 40 12.77 17.56 16.95
C ILE A 40 11.76 17.27 18.05
N HIS A 41 12.04 17.67 19.29
CA HIS A 41 11.14 17.63 20.44
C HIS A 41 9.79 18.29 20.10
N ARG A 42 8.90 17.57 19.41
CA ARG A 42 7.51 17.98 19.22
C ARG A 42 6.79 17.56 20.47
N SER A 43 6.26 18.53 21.22
CA SER A 43 5.26 18.26 22.25
C SER A 43 4.22 17.32 21.64
N ARG A 44 3.82 16.27 22.37
CA ARG A 44 2.81 15.31 21.92
C ARG A 44 1.60 16.10 21.43
N ALA A 45 1.43 16.22 20.11
CA ALA A 45 0.31 16.93 19.53
C ALA A 45 -0.96 16.30 20.09
N THR A 46 -1.90 17.12 20.53
CA THR A 46 -3.17 16.62 21.05
C THR A 46 -3.84 15.78 19.98
N ASN A 47 -4.40 14.64 20.37
CA ASN A 47 -5.23 13.84 19.47
C ASN A 47 -6.51 14.63 19.19
N THR A 48 -6.46 15.51 18.19
CA THR A 48 -7.62 16.26 17.73
C THR A 48 -8.58 15.29 17.05
N GLU A 49 -9.85 15.33 17.44
CA GLU A 49 -10.92 14.62 16.75
C GLU A 49 -11.05 15.20 15.33
N ARG A 50 -10.51 14.49 14.32
CA ARG A 50 -10.51 14.93 12.91
C ARG A 50 -11.75 14.47 12.14
N GLY A 51 -12.78 13.94 12.81
CA GLY A 51 -13.97 13.42 12.14
C GLY A 51 -13.80 12.01 11.55
N GLN A 52 -12.95 11.18 12.16
CA GLN A 52 -12.64 9.82 11.67
C GLN A 52 -13.87 8.92 11.45
N VAL A 53 -14.94 9.08 12.26
CA VAL A 53 -16.19 8.32 12.10
C VAL A 53 -16.93 8.77 10.84
N ALA A 54 -17.11 10.07 10.64
CA ALA A 54 -17.76 10.63 9.44
C ALA A 54 -16.96 10.31 8.17
N ALA A 55 -15.63 10.34 8.25
CA ALA A 55 -14.75 9.93 7.15
C ALA A 55 -14.94 8.45 6.81
N ASN A 56 -15.13 7.59 7.80
CA ASN A 56 -15.43 6.18 7.60
C ASN A 56 -16.78 6.00 6.91
N GLU A 57 -17.82 6.68 7.39
CA GLU A 57 -19.17 6.62 6.80
C GLU A 57 -19.15 7.01 5.33
N ARG A 58 -18.46 8.12 4.99
CA ARG A 58 -18.27 8.54 3.61
C ARG A 58 -17.54 7.49 2.78
N LEU A 59 -16.43 6.95 3.29
CA LEU A 59 -15.66 5.90 2.59
C LEU A 59 -16.53 4.65 2.33
N MET A 60 -17.35 4.26 3.30
CA MET A 60 -18.26 3.13 3.17
C MET A 60 -19.36 3.41 2.13
N GLN A 61 -19.94 4.61 2.13
CA GLN A 61 -20.95 5.01 1.16
C GLN A 61 -20.39 5.10 -0.26
N ASP A 62 -19.16 5.59 -0.40
CA ASP A 62 -18.54 5.82 -1.71
C ASP A 62 -18.17 4.51 -2.41
N TYR A 63 -17.72 3.50 -1.65
CA TYR A 63 -17.12 2.30 -2.25
C TYR A 63 -17.66 0.97 -1.77
N PHE A 64 -18.23 0.84 -0.57
CA PHE A 64 -18.44 -0.46 0.07
C PHE A 64 -19.89 -0.80 0.44
N CYS A 65 -20.83 0.15 0.39
CA CYS A 65 -22.25 -0.15 0.60
C CYS A 65 -22.85 -0.91 -0.61
N ASP A 66 -24.10 -1.37 -0.46
CA ASP A 66 -24.79 -2.15 -1.47
C ASP A 66 -24.98 -1.38 -2.80
N ASN A 67 -25.18 -0.06 -2.71
CA ASN A 67 -25.32 0.86 -3.84
C ASN A 67 -24.27 1.97 -3.74
N PRO A 68 -22.99 1.69 -4.04
CA PRO A 68 -21.91 2.64 -3.84
C PRO A 68 -21.99 3.80 -4.83
N THR A 69 -21.53 4.99 -4.40
CA THR A 69 -21.40 6.17 -5.27
C THR A 69 -20.51 5.88 -6.48
N TYR A 70 -19.43 5.13 -6.27
CA TYR A 70 -18.46 4.79 -7.31
C TYR A 70 -18.55 3.33 -7.74
N THR A 71 -18.37 3.10 -9.04
CA THR A 71 -18.38 1.76 -9.63
C THR A 71 -17.12 0.98 -9.27
N ASP A 72 -17.17 -0.34 -9.43
CA ASP A 72 -16.01 -1.21 -9.22
C ASP A 72 -14.83 -0.89 -10.15
N GLU A 73 -15.09 -0.33 -11.34
CA GLU A 73 -14.04 0.15 -12.24
C GLU A 73 -13.31 1.36 -11.66
N MET A 74 -14.05 2.31 -11.09
CA MET A 74 -13.49 3.46 -10.39
C MET A 74 -12.70 3.02 -9.15
N PHE A 75 -13.25 2.08 -8.38
CA PHE A 75 -12.53 1.45 -7.26
C PHE A 75 -11.19 0.86 -7.74
N LYS A 76 -11.20 0.07 -8.81
CA LYS A 76 -9.97 -0.55 -9.35
C LYS A 76 -8.95 0.49 -9.79
N ARG A 77 -9.40 1.64 -10.32
CA ARG A 77 -8.51 2.74 -10.69
C ARG A 77 -7.85 3.40 -9.47
N CYS A 78 -8.60 3.59 -8.39
CA CYS A 78 -8.12 4.26 -7.17
C CYS A 78 -7.27 3.34 -6.26
N PHE A 79 -7.64 2.07 -6.14
CA PHE A 79 -6.96 1.11 -5.26
C PHE A 79 -5.97 0.20 -6.00
N ARG A 80 -5.92 0.27 -7.34
CA ARG A 80 -5.11 -0.60 -8.22
C ARG A 80 -5.37 -2.10 -8.04
N MET A 81 -6.50 -2.47 -7.43
CA MET A 81 -6.91 -3.85 -7.20
C MET A 81 -8.43 -3.99 -7.27
N ARG A 82 -8.92 -5.23 -7.43
CA ARG A 82 -10.36 -5.51 -7.39
C ARG A 82 -10.88 -5.40 -5.96
N LYS A 83 -12.12 -4.93 -5.82
CA LYS A 83 -12.81 -4.77 -4.53
C LYS A 83 -12.87 -6.07 -3.71
N ASP A 84 -13.16 -7.20 -4.35
CA ASP A 84 -13.18 -8.50 -3.66
C ASP A 84 -11.82 -8.90 -3.06
N LEU A 85 -10.72 -8.56 -3.75
CA LEU A 85 -9.38 -8.83 -3.25
C LEU A 85 -9.08 -7.93 -2.05
N PHE A 86 -9.45 -6.66 -2.13
CA PHE A 86 -9.32 -5.72 -1.02
C PHE A 86 -10.07 -6.25 0.21
N ILE A 87 -11.35 -6.59 0.08
CA ILE A 87 -12.18 -7.10 1.19
C ILE A 87 -11.56 -8.36 1.81
N ARG A 88 -11.06 -9.28 0.98
CA ARG A 88 -10.37 -10.49 1.46
C ARG A 88 -9.12 -10.16 2.26
N ILE A 89 -8.28 -9.26 1.77
CA ILE A 89 -7.06 -8.83 2.47
C ILE A 89 -7.42 -8.19 3.81
N VAL A 90 -8.41 -7.30 3.84
CA VAL A 90 -8.89 -6.65 5.06
C VAL A 90 -9.33 -7.71 6.08
N HIS A 91 -10.14 -8.67 5.66
CA HIS A 91 -10.63 -9.74 6.54
C HIS A 91 -9.49 -10.60 7.11
N ASP A 92 -8.60 -11.10 6.24
CA ASP A 92 -7.53 -12.02 6.62
C ASP A 92 -6.55 -11.38 7.61
N LEU A 93 -6.22 -10.11 7.40
CA LEU A 93 -5.29 -9.38 8.23
C LEU A 93 -5.94 -8.84 9.51
N SER A 94 -7.18 -8.35 9.47
CA SER A 94 -7.90 -7.90 10.67
C SER A 94 -8.13 -9.02 11.68
N THR A 95 -8.26 -10.26 11.20
CA THR A 95 -8.39 -11.45 12.06
C THR A 95 -7.08 -11.78 12.79
N ARG A 96 -5.93 -11.51 12.18
CA ARG A 96 -4.61 -11.92 12.69
C ARG A 96 -3.90 -10.83 13.48
N TYR A 97 -4.05 -9.57 13.08
CA TYR A 97 -3.27 -8.46 13.59
C TYR A 97 -4.13 -7.49 14.39
N ARG A 98 -3.84 -7.35 15.68
CA ARG A 98 -4.56 -6.46 16.61
C ARG A 98 -4.58 -5.00 16.13
N TYR A 99 -3.52 -4.55 15.45
CA TYR A 99 -3.45 -3.17 14.94
C TYR A 99 -4.61 -2.84 14.00
N PHE A 100 -5.04 -3.80 13.19
CA PHE A 100 -6.12 -3.60 12.21
C PHE A 100 -7.50 -3.84 12.79
N GLN A 101 -7.62 -4.42 13.98
CA GLN A 101 -8.91 -4.54 14.66
C GLN A 101 -9.45 -3.16 15.03
N LEU A 102 -10.77 -3.00 14.91
CA LEU A 102 -11.44 -1.83 15.44
C LEU A 102 -11.29 -1.87 16.96
N TYR A 103 -10.74 -0.80 17.54
CA TYR A 103 -10.62 -0.68 18.99
C TYR A 103 -11.41 0.53 19.46
N VAL A 104 -11.98 0.40 20.65
CA VAL A 104 -12.64 1.49 21.37
C VAL A 104 -11.66 1.99 22.42
N ASN A 105 -11.43 3.29 22.48
CA ASN A 105 -10.52 3.87 23.46
C ASN A 105 -11.16 3.89 24.87
N ALA A 106 -10.38 4.24 25.89
CA ALA A 106 -10.87 4.30 27.27
C ALA A 106 -12.00 5.34 27.50
N LYS A 107 -12.21 6.25 26.54
CA LYS A 107 -13.30 7.23 26.55
C LYS A 107 -14.56 6.73 25.84
N GLY A 108 -14.55 5.52 25.28
CA GLY A 108 -15.67 4.96 24.52
C GLY A 108 -15.71 5.36 23.04
N GLU A 109 -14.72 6.09 22.54
CA GLU A 109 -14.67 6.53 21.14
C GLU A 109 -14.07 5.42 20.27
N GLN A 110 -14.69 5.17 19.11
CA GLN A 110 -14.18 4.24 18.12
C GLN A 110 -12.95 4.82 17.43
N GLY A 111 -11.84 4.07 17.41
CA GLY A 111 -10.68 4.40 16.58
C GLY A 111 -10.94 4.18 15.08
N PHE A 112 -9.90 4.39 14.26
CA PHE A 112 -9.99 4.13 12.83
C PHE A 112 -10.39 2.68 12.52
N SER A 113 -11.31 2.53 11.57
CA SER A 113 -11.74 1.22 11.09
C SER A 113 -10.60 0.52 10.36
N PRO A 114 -10.62 -0.83 10.28
CA PRO A 114 -9.68 -1.56 9.45
C PRO A 114 -9.65 -1.01 8.02
N ILE A 115 -10.82 -0.86 7.40
CA ILE A 115 -10.96 -0.39 6.01
C ILE A 115 -10.30 0.98 5.82
N GLN A 116 -10.44 1.91 6.76
CA GLN A 116 -9.74 3.20 6.72
C GLN A 116 -8.22 3.05 6.77
N LYS A 117 -7.70 2.22 7.68
CA LYS A 117 -6.26 1.96 7.81
C LYS A 117 -5.68 1.34 6.53
N TYR A 118 -6.38 0.37 5.94
CA TYR A 118 -5.99 -0.23 4.66
C TYR A 118 -6.03 0.78 3.51
N THR A 119 -7.07 1.61 3.47
CA THR A 119 -7.22 2.64 2.44
C THR A 119 -6.08 3.65 2.51
N ALA A 120 -5.75 4.14 3.70
CA ALA A 120 -4.61 5.05 3.90
C ALA A 120 -3.28 4.41 3.46
N ALA A 121 -3.04 3.14 3.82
CA ALA A 121 -1.82 2.43 3.42
C ALA A 121 -1.73 2.23 1.89
N ILE A 122 -2.81 1.80 1.25
CA ILE A 122 -2.84 1.57 -0.21
C ILE A 122 -2.70 2.89 -0.96
N TRP A 123 -3.36 3.96 -0.53
CA TRP A 123 -3.26 5.24 -1.21
C TRP A 123 -1.86 5.85 -1.09
N GLN A 124 -1.16 5.68 0.03
CA GLN A 124 0.28 6.02 0.12
C GLN A 124 1.14 5.22 -0.87
N LEU A 125 0.82 3.93 -1.12
CA LEU A 125 1.54 3.10 -2.10
C LEU A 125 1.21 3.47 -3.56
N VAL A 126 -0.02 3.87 -3.83
CA VAL A 126 -0.50 4.15 -5.21
C VAL A 126 -0.13 5.56 -5.67
N TYR A 127 -0.21 6.54 -4.77
CA TYR A 127 -0.07 7.97 -5.11
C TYR A 127 1.21 8.60 -4.55
N GLU A 128 2.11 7.79 -3.97
CA GLU A 128 3.35 8.20 -3.30
C GLU A 128 3.11 9.08 -2.05
N ILE A 129 4.19 9.41 -1.33
CA ILE A 129 4.23 9.92 0.06
C ILE A 129 3.44 11.25 0.27
N SER A 130 3.01 11.95 -0.79
CA SER A 130 2.40 13.30 -0.72
C SER A 130 0.88 13.36 -0.92
N GLY A 131 0.16 12.26 -0.71
CA GLY A 131 -1.30 12.21 -0.86
C GLY A 131 -2.10 12.97 0.22
N ASP A 132 -1.77 14.21 0.56
CA ASP A 132 -2.42 15.02 1.62
C ASP A 132 -3.95 15.02 1.47
N ALA A 133 -4.47 15.13 0.24
CA ALA A 133 -5.90 15.12 -0.04
C ALA A 133 -6.58 13.78 0.32
N PHE A 134 -5.86 12.67 0.15
CA PHE A 134 -6.34 11.33 0.47
C PHE A 134 -6.23 11.02 1.96
N GLU A 135 -5.18 11.52 2.62
CA GLU A 135 -5.05 11.43 4.08
C GLU A 135 -6.12 12.27 4.78
N GLU A 136 -6.41 13.47 4.25
CA GLU A 136 -7.53 14.31 4.68
C GLU A 136 -8.87 13.61 4.40
N TYR A 137 -9.00 12.90 3.27
CA TYR A 137 -10.21 12.14 2.97
C TYR A 137 -10.50 11.04 4.02
N VAL A 138 -9.46 10.34 4.49
CA VAL A 138 -9.59 9.34 5.56
C VAL A 138 -9.57 9.99 6.96
N CYS A 139 -9.32 11.31 7.03
CA CYS A 139 -9.15 12.10 8.24
C CYS A 139 -8.09 11.53 9.20
N MET A 140 -7.00 11.04 8.62
CA MET A 140 -5.89 10.44 9.35
C MET A 140 -4.72 11.43 9.45
N GLY A 141 -4.03 11.46 10.59
CA GLY A 141 -2.81 12.28 10.70
C GLY A 141 -1.61 11.57 10.08
N GLU A 142 -0.67 12.33 9.51
CA GLU A 142 0.55 11.84 8.84
C GLU A 142 1.24 10.68 9.57
N LYS A 143 1.47 10.81 10.89
CA LYS A 143 2.07 9.75 11.70
C LYS A 143 1.25 8.45 11.67
N THR A 144 -0.06 8.56 11.83
CA THR A 144 -0.95 7.39 11.83
C THR A 144 -1.04 6.77 10.44
N SER A 145 -1.02 7.61 9.40
CA SER A 145 -0.96 7.18 8.00
C SER A 145 0.30 6.36 7.73
N ARG A 146 1.47 6.86 8.15
CA ARG A 146 2.75 6.15 8.07
C ARG A 146 2.76 4.84 8.87
N ASP A 147 2.19 4.85 10.07
CA ASP A 147 2.05 3.64 10.88
C ASP A 147 1.16 2.60 10.16
N CYS A 148 0.08 3.03 9.49
CA CYS A 148 -0.76 2.14 8.70
C CYS A 148 0.02 1.52 7.54
N LEU A 149 0.80 2.32 6.81
CA LEU A 149 1.65 1.83 5.73
C LEU A 149 2.65 0.78 6.21
N HIS A 150 3.39 1.08 7.29
CA HIS A 150 4.37 0.16 7.85
C HIS A 150 3.71 -1.16 8.28
N ASN A 151 2.67 -1.10 9.10
CA ASN A 151 1.97 -2.30 9.57
C ASN A 151 1.34 -3.08 8.41
N PHE A 152 0.82 -2.39 7.39
CA PHE A 152 0.25 -3.02 6.21
C PHE A 152 1.30 -3.81 5.44
N SER A 153 2.40 -3.17 5.06
CA SER A 153 3.48 -3.80 4.28
C SER A 153 4.07 -5.00 5.01
N THR A 154 4.37 -4.87 6.31
CA THR A 154 4.87 -6.00 7.12
C THR A 154 3.87 -7.15 7.15
N SER A 155 2.59 -6.86 7.43
CA SER A 155 1.55 -7.89 7.53
C SER A 155 1.30 -8.59 6.18
N ILE A 156 1.35 -7.85 5.07
CA ILE A 156 1.20 -8.40 3.72
C ILE A 156 2.37 -9.33 3.39
N ILE A 157 3.61 -8.92 3.66
CA ILE A 157 4.79 -9.74 3.41
C ILE A 157 4.74 -11.03 4.24
N GLU A 158 4.35 -10.95 5.50
CA GLU A 158 4.25 -12.11 6.37
C GLU A 158 3.18 -13.11 5.90
N VAL A 159 2.00 -12.64 5.51
CA VAL A 159 0.87 -13.49 5.12
C VAL A 159 0.99 -14.03 3.70
N TYR A 160 1.39 -13.16 2.77
CA TYR A 160 1.35 -13.43 1.34
C TYR A 160 2.75 -13.64 0.74
N GLY A 161 3.81 -13.19 1.40
CA GLY A 161 5.16 -13.21 0.85
C GLY A 161 5.64 -14.60 0.45
N LYS A 162 5.39 -15.63 1.27
CA LYS A 162 5.76 -17.02 0.94
C LYS A 162 5.12 -17.53 -0.36
N VAL A 163 3.93 -17.04 -0.69
CA VAL A 163 3.15 -17.49 -1.85
C VAL A 163 3.48 -16.65 -3.09
N TYR A 164 3.64 -15.33 -2.93
CA TYR A 164 3.67 -14.37 -4.05
C TYR A 164 5.03 -13.71 -4.29
N LEU A 165 5.94 -13.72 -3.32
CA LEU A 165 7.32 -13.20 -3.48
C LEU A 165 8.34 -14.31 -3.81
N ARG A 166 7.88 -15.55 -4.02
CA ARG A 166 8.72 -16.64 -4.49
C ARG A 166 8.89 -16.59 -6.01
N LYS A 167 9.95 -17.25 -6.51
CA LYS A 167 10.12 -17.48 -7.94
C LYS A 167 8.88 -18.22 -8.53
N PRO A 168 8.31 -17.74 -9.66
CA PRO A 168 7.16 -18.39 -10.28
C PRO A 168 7.47 -19.85 -10.64
N SER A 169 6.54 -20.75 -10.31
CA SER A 169 6.61 -22.14 -10.76
C SER A 169 6.04 -22.24 -12.18
N TYR A 170 6.42 -23.29 -12.90
CA TYR A 170 5.87 -23.60 -14.21
C TYR A 170 4.33 -23.61 -14.21
N GLN A 171 3.70 -24.13 -13.15
CA GLN A 171 2.23 -24.12 -13.00
C GLN A 171 1.65 -22.71 -12.87
N ASP A 172 2.36 -21.79 -12.19
CA ASP A 172 1.91 -20.40 -12.06
C ASP A 172 1.95 -19.70 -13.42
N ILE A 173 3.03 -19.95 -14.18
CA ILE A 173 3.20 -19.46 -15.55
C ILE A 173 2.08 -19.98 -16.45
N GLN A 174 1.78 -21.29 -16.41
CA GLN A 174 0.66 -21.86 -17.17
C GLN A 174 -0.69 -21.23 -16.81
N ARG A 175 -0.95 -20.97 -15.51
CA ARG A 175 -2.17 -20.28 -15.07
C ARG A 175 -2.26 -18.84 -15.55
N LEU A 176 -1.13 -18.13 -15.66
CA LEU A 176 -1.09 -16.79 -16.22
C LEU A 176 -1.46 -16.80 -17.70
N TYR A 177 -0.90 -17.72 -18.48
CA TYR A 177 -1.22 -17.87 -19.91
C TYR A 177 -2.65 -18.35 -20.17
N ALA A 178 -3.24 -19.17 -19.28
CA ALA A 178 -4.62 -19.62 -19.41
C ALA A 178 -5.67 -18.54 -19.08
N ARG A 179 -5.24 -17.41 -18.50
CA ARG A 179 -6.09 -16.29 -18.07
C ARG A 179 -5.91 -15.01 -18.90
N ALA A 180 -4.93 -15.00 -19.80
CA ALA A 180 -4.70 -13.95 -20.78
C ALA A 180 -5.59 -14.17 -22.00
#